data_AF-A0A2S7T7F0-F1
#
_entry.id   AF-A0A2S7T7F0-F1
#
_cell.length_a   1.000
_cell.length_b   1.000
_cell.length_c   1.000
_cell.angle_alpha   90.00
_cell.angle_beta   90.00
_cell.angle_gamma   90.00
#
_symmetry.space_group_name_H-M   'P 1'
#
loop_
_entity.id
_entity.type
_entity.pdbx_description
1 polymer ?
#
loop_
_entity_poly.entity_id
_entity_poly.type
_entity_poly.pdbx_seq_one_letter_code
_entity_poly.pdbx_strand_id
1 'polypeptide(L)'
;MVIKRVLILVGLALIAVSCGNDDNGIVTVPPRLLSEVAPENDDEIQEFLSTHFYNYEEFQNPPAGFDFRIVIDTIAGENSDKIPLLEQVSSATVTVSATEFALEDGEEDIPHTYYYLVAREGVGAYPSEADSTFVRYQGITLDRRVFDGATETAIWFDLAQIQAPLEGFRGFSVGMQHFRTGGAPIINPDGTFSVEDYGVGMFIFPSGLGSFNSFFGGIPQYAPLIFTVELFAYNQTDHDGDGIPSIMEDLNGNGFLYDDNTDEDEETNTLRISNFLDFDDDNDGTPTRDEIDFDGEGNPVFRDTDGDGVFDHLDPDTN
;
A
#
# COMPACT_ATOMS: atom_id res chain seq x y z
N MET A 1 -56.73 -59.50 -10.15
CA MET A 1 -57.15 -59.79 -8.76
C MET A 1 -56.55 -61.12 -8.31
N VAL A 2 -55.41 -61.10 -7.62
CA VAL A 2 -55.04 -62.09 -6.58
C VAL A 2 -54.03 -61.38 -5.67
N ILE A 3 -54.44 -61.10 -4.43
CA ILE A 3 -53.58 -60.58 -3.37
C ILE A 3 -52.71 -61.74 -2.86
N LYS A 4 -51.38 -61.57 -2.84
CA LYS A 4 -50.46 -62.45 -2.14
C LYS A 4 -49.74 -61.68 -1.03
N ARG A 5 -50.13 -62.03 0.20
CA ARG A 5 -49.37 -62.21 1.46
C ARG A 5 -47.98 -61.57 1.56
N VAL A 6 -47.71 -60.95 2.72
CA VAL A 6 -46.56 -61.15 3.64
C VAL A 6 -46.69 -60.08 4.75
N LEU A 7 -47.04 -60.40 6.00
CA LEU A 7 -46.26 -60.98 7.12
C LEU A 7 -45.14 -60.07 7.68
N ILE A 8 -45.43 -59.54 8.88
CA ILE A 8 -44.57 -59.41 10.08
C ILE A 8 -43.48 -58.32 10.11
N LEU A 9 -43.39 -57.72 11.31
CA LEU A 9 -42.33 -56.92 11.94
C LEU A 9 -42.53 -55.41 11.73
N VAL A 10 -42.48 -54.53 12.73
CA VAL A 10 -42.04 -54.61 14.13
C VAL A 10 -42.58 -53.37 14.83
N GLY A 11 -42.92 -53.49 16.11
CA GLY A 11 -43.22 -52.33 16.93
C GLY A 11 -41.96 -51.53 17.24
N LEU A 12 -42.06 -50.21 17.18
CA LEU A 12 -41.49 -49.34 18.21
C LEU A 12 -42.28 -48.04 18.22
N ALA A 13 -43.03 -47.85 19.29
CA ALA A 13 -43.63 -46.56 19.62
C ALA A 13 -42.55 -45.64 20.21
N LEU A 14 -42.64 -44.36 19.82
CA LEU A 14 -42.22 -43.18 20.57
C LEU A 14 -40.77 -43.14 21.09
N ILE A 15 -39.90 -42.53 20.27
CA ILE A 15 -38.91 -41.58 20.78
C ILE A 15 -39.01 -40.33 19.89
N ALA A 16 -39.80 -39.36 20.34
CA ALA A 16 -39.65 -37.97 19.94
C ALA A 16 -38.56 -37.38 20.84
N VAL A 17 -37.31 -37.42 20.38
CA VAL A 17 -36.19 -36.70 21.01
C VAL A 17 -35.43 -36.00 19.89
N SER A 18 -35.69 -34.70 19.79
CA SER A 18 -34.71 -33.63 19.57
C SER A 18 -33.53 -33.99 18.66
N CYS A 19 -33.67 -33.74 17.36
CA CYS A 19 -32.55 -33.14 16.63
C CYS A 19 -32.51 -31.68 17.07
N GLY A 20 -31.50 -31.33 17.87
CA GLY A 20 -31.11 -29.93 18.02
C GLY A 20 -30.65 -29.42 16.66
N ASN A 21 -31.09 -28.22 16.29
CA ASN A 21 -30.44 -27.47 15.22
C ASN A 21 -29.05 -27.09 15.74
N ASP A 22 -28.06 -27.92 15.47
CA ASP A 22 -26.66 -27.48 15.46
C ASP A 22 -26.39 -26.82 14.10
N ASP A 23 -27.07 -25.71 13.85
CA ASP A 23 -26.65 -24.77 12.82
C ASP A 23 -25.47 -23.99 13.39
N ASN A 24 -24.29 -24.62 13.39
CA ASN A 24 -23.01 -23.90 13.49
C ASN A 24 -22.79 -23.15 12.17
N GLY A 25 -23.68 -22.20 11.88
CA GLY A 25 -23.50 -21.25 10.80
C GLY A 25 -22.21 -20.49 11.05
N ILE A 26 -21.35 -20.44 10.03
CA ILE A 26 -20.25 -19.49 10.01
C ILE A 26 -20.91 -18.11 10.08
N VAL A 27 -20.75 -17.42 11.21
CA VAL A 27 -21.17 -16.03 11.33
C VAL A 27 -20.15 -15.22 10.53
N THR A 28 -20.48 -14.93 9.28
CA THR A 28 -19.74 -13.98 8.46
C THR A 28 -20.06 -12.60 8.99
N VAL A 29 -19.12 -12.02 9.76
CA VAL A 29 -19.23 -10.62 10.18
C VAL A 29 -18.91 -9.77 8.94
N PRO A 30 -19.82 -8.89 8.50
CA PRO A 30 -19.53 -7.97 7.41
C PRO A 30 -18.28 -7.14 7.70
N PRO A 31 -17.49 -6.78 6.67
CA PRO A 31 -16.43 -5.79 6.81
C PRO A 31 -16.95 -4.51 7.47
N ARG A 32 -16.08 -3.85 8.25
CA ARG A 32 -16.39 -2.54 8.83
C ARG A 32 -16.24 -1.47 7.76
N LEU A 33 -16.96 -0.36 7.95
CA LEU A 33 -16.90 0.80 7.05
C LEU A 33 -15.58 1.57 7.24
N LEU A 34 -14.99 2.05 6.14
CA LEU A 34 -13.83 2.95 6.14
C LEU A 34 -14.13 4.20 6.97
N SER A 35 -15.32 4.80 6.82
CA SER A 35 -15.73 6.00 7.56
C SER A 35 -15.90 5.79 9.07
N GLU A 36 -16.04 4.54 9.52
CA GLU A 36 -16.04 4.19 10.95
C GLU A 36 -14.61 3.95 11.46
N VAL A 37 -13.79 3.24 10.69
CA VAL A 37 -12.46 2.79 11.13
C VAL A 37 -11.40 3.89 11.01
N ALA A 38 -11.46 4.74 9.98
CA ALA A 38 -10.51 5.82 9.76
C ALA A 38 -10.34 6.74 11.00
N PRO A 39 -11.41 7.31 11.60
CA PRO A 39 -11.26 8.14 12.80
C PRO A 39 -10.82 7.34 14.03
N GLU A 40 -11.22 6.07 14.18
CA GLU A 40 -10.76 5.23 15.30
C GLU A 40 -9.25 4.98 15.24
N ASN A 41 -8.74 4.65 14.04
CA ASN A 41 -7.32 4.47 13.83
C ASN A 41 -6.54 5.78 14.00
N ASP A 42 -7.08 6.92 13.58
CA ASP A 42 -6.45 8.22 13.80
C ASP A 42 -6.29 8.51 15.30
N ASP A 43 -7.32 8.26 16.12
CA ASP A 43 -7.26 8.40 17.58
C ASP A 43 -6.18 7.47 18.20
N GLU A 44 -6.09 6.21 17.75
CA GLU A 44 -5.08 5.24 18.19
C GLU A 44 -3.65 5.67 17.81
N ILE A 45 -3.47 6.17 16.59
CA ILE A 45 -2.18 6.68 16.09
C ILE A 45 -1.76 7.91 16.89
N GLN A 46 -2.66 8.85 17.14
CA GLN A 46 -2.36 10.04 17.94
C GLN A 46 -2.02 9.68 19.40
N GLU A 47 -2.69 8.69 19.99
CA GLU A 47 -2.32 8.18 21.32
C GLU A 47 -0.91 7.58 21.31
N PHE A 48 -0.58 6.75 20.31
CA PHE A 48 0.76 6.18 20.16
C PHE A 48 1.82 7.29 20.05
N LEU A 49 1.61 8.26 19.16
CA LEU A 49 2.52 9.38 18.94
C LEU A 49 2.71 10.26 20.17
N SER A 50 1.68 10.39 21.01
CA SER A 50 1.72 11.17 22.26
C SER A 50 2.48 10.47 23.39
N THR A 51 2.57 9.14 23.34
CA THR A 51 3.10 8.30 24.43
C THR A 51 4.44 7.67 24.11
N HIS A 52 4.93 7.82 22.87
CA HIS A 52 6.19 7.27 22.40
C HIS A 52 7.14 8.36 21.90
N PHE A 53 8.43 8.05 21.94
CA PHE A 53 9.51 8.85 21.37
C PHE A 53 10.44 7.94 20.54
N TYR A 54 11.27 8.52 19.70
CA TYR A 54 12.38 7.80 19.05
C TYR A 54 13.73 8.25 19.60
N ASN A 55 14.80 7.56 19.26
CA ASN A 55 16.19 7.88 19.63
C ASN A 55 16.75 9.18 19.00
N TYR A 56 15.97 10.28 18.96
CA TYR A 56 16.32 11.57 18.34
C TYR A 56 17.62 12.18 18.84
N GLU A 57 18.00 11.95 20.10
CA GLU A 57 19.26 12.46 20.66
C GLU A 57 20.48 11.82 19.98
N GLU A 58 20.39 10.55 19.57
CA GLU A 58 21.43 9.85 18.82
C GLU A 58 21.51 10.40 17.39
N PHE A 59 20.40 10.76 16.76
CA PHE A 59 20.41 11.44 15.46
C PHE A 59 21.00 12.87 15.55
N GLN A 60 20.71 13.60 16.63
CA GLN A 60 21.23 14.95 16.86
C GLN A 60 22.72 14.95 17.23
N ASN A 61 23.18 13.94 17.96
CA ASN A 61 24.58 13.77 18.34
C ASN A 61 25.05 12.33 18.06
N PRO A 62 25.30 11.97 16.78
CA PRO A 62 25.63 10.60 16.39
C PRO A 62 26.85 10.05 17.13
N PRO A 63 26.69 8.97 17.92
CA PRO A 63 27.84 8.29 18.51
C PRO A 63 28.69 7.62 17.41
N ALA A 64 29.95 7.32 17.74
CA ALA A 64 30.83 6.61 16.82
C ALA A 64 30.26 5.22 16.47
N GLY A 65 30.00 4.98 15.17
CA GLY A 65 29.44 3.72 14.70
C GLY A 65 27.92 3.59 14.83
N PHE A 66 27.20 4.71 15.02
CA PHE A 66 25.74 4.72 14.95
C PHE A 66 25.25 4.13 13.62
N ASP A 67 24.28 3.22 13.70
CA ASP A 67 23.70 2.53 12.54
C ASP A 67 22.54 3.30 11.89
N PHE A 68 22.21 4.48 12.44
CA PHE A 68 21.10 5.33 12.00
C PHE A 68 19.73 4.64 12.02
N ARG A 69 19.55 3.60 12.85
CA ARG A 69 18.25 2.94 12.99
C ARG A 69 17.35 3.71 13.95
N ILE A 70 16.09 3.87 13.55
CA ILE A 70 15.05 4.40 14.43
C ILE A 70 14.67 3.33 15.45
N VAL A 71 14.75 3.70 16.72
CA VAL A 71 14.30 2.86 17.86
C VAL A 71 13.20 3.62 18.59
N ILE A 72 12.02 3.00 18.67
CA ILE A 72 10.84 3.60 19.31
C ILE A 72 10.69 3.05 20.72
N ASP A 73 10.55 3.96 21.69
CA ASP A 73 10.30 3.61 23.07
C ASP A 73 9.22 4.47 23.74
N THR A 74 8.74 4.01 24.90
CA THR A 74 7.62 4.64 25.62
C THR A 74 8.13 5.74 26.56
N ILE A 75 7.39 6.84 26.64
CA ILE A 75 7.63 7.95 27.57
C ILE A 75 7.20 7.52 28.97
N ALA A 76 8.11 6.86 29.68
CA ALA A 76 7.89 6.37 31.03
C ALA A 76 9.22 6.22 31.79
N GLY A 77 9.15 6.26 33.13
CA GLY A 77 10.33 6.02 33.97
C GLY A 77 11.48 6.97 33.67
N GLU A 78 12.63 6.43 33.26
CA GLU A 78 13.82 7.22 32.88
C GLU A 78 13.61 8.07 31.62
N ASN A 79 12.62 7.74 30.79
CA ASN A 79 12.26 8.47 29.56
C ASN A 79 11.12 9.47 29.78
N SER A 80 10.74 9.78 31.03
CA SER A 80 9.56 10.62 31.33
C SER A 80 9.65 12.07 30.85
N ASP A 81 10.84 12.54 30.48
CA ASP A 81 11.13 13.88 29.97
C ASP A 81 11.39 13.93 28.46
N LYS A 82 11.21 12.80 27.76
CA LYS A 82 11.39 12.72 26.30
C LYS A 82 10.30 13.49 25.54
N ILE A 83 10.68 14.05 24.40
CA ILE A 83 9.77 14.74 23.50
C ILE A 83 8.91 13.70 22.76
N PRO A 84 7.57 13.81 22.79
CA PRO A 84 6.69 12.93 22.04
C PRO A 84 6.96 12.92 20.53
N LEU A 85 6.70 11.79 19.89
CA LEU A 85 6.68 11.69 18.42
C LEU A 85 5.66 12.67 17.82
N LEU A 86 4.53 12.91 18.50
CA LEU A 86 3.49 13.83 18.03
C LEU A 86 4.02 15.24 17.77
N GLU A 87 5.05 15.69 18.49
CA GLU A 87 5.66 17.02 18.31
C GLU A 87 6.73 17.04 17.19
N GLN A 88 7.04 15.88 16.61
CA GLN A 88 8.17 15.69 15.69
C GLN A 88 7.73 15.14 14.32
N VAL A 89 6.53 14.58 14.21
CA VAL A 89 5.97 14.12 12.95
C VAL A 89 5.32 15.26 12.17
N SER A 90 5.28 15.10 10.84
CA SER A 90 4.37 15.79 9.94
C SER A 90 3.22 14.86 9.56
N SER A 91 2.16 15.38 8.94
CA SER A 91 1.02 14.59 8.49
C SER A 91 0.61 14.95 7.06
N ALA A 92 -0.06 14.00 6.40
CA ALA A 92 -0.71 14.17 5.11
C ALA A 92 -1.99 13.34 5.08
N THR A 93 -2.86 13.62 4.12
CA THR A 93 -4.16 12.95 3.97
C THR A 93 -4.31 12.52 2.52
N VAL A 94 -4.74 11.28 2.32
CA VAL A 94 -5.17 10.73 1.02
C VAL A 94 -6.59 10.22 1.15
N THR A 95 -7.29 10.11 0.03
CA THR A 95 -8.64 9.53 -0.02
C THR A 95 -8.54 8.05 -0.38
N VAL A 96 -9.43 7.25 0.21
CA VAL A 96 -9.48 5.80 0.03
C VAL A 96 -10.89 5.36 -0.28
N SER A 97 -11.08 4.54 -1.31
CA SER A 97 -12.36 3.96 -1.68
C SER A 97 -12.47 2.50 -1.27
N ALA A 98 -13.69 2.01 -1.04
CA ALA A 98 -13.93 0.63 -0.63
C ALA A 98 -13.53 -0.38 -1.72
N THR A 99 -13.54 0.05 -2.98
CA THR A 99 -13.12 -0.71 -4.17
C THR A 99 -11.65 -1.16 -4.08
N GLU A 100 -10.77 -0.38 -3.41
CA GLU A 100 -9.37 -0.75 -3.14
C GLU A 100 -9.26 -2.07 -2.34
N PHE A 101 -10.30 -2.42 -1.58
CA PHE A 101 -10.39 -3.63 -0.77
C PHE A 101 -11.37 -4.67 -1.34
N ALA A 102 -11.79 -4.52 -2.60
CA ALA A 102 -12.83 -5.33 -3.24
C ALA A 102 -14.13 -5.38 -2.42
N LEU A 103 -14.49 -4.27 -1.78
CA LEU A 103 -15.72 -4.13 -1.02
C LEU A 103 -16.79 -3.43 -1.87
N GLU A 104 -18.02 -3.96 -1.84
CA GLU A 104 -19.16 -3.45 -2.62
C GLU A 104 -19.87 -2.24 -1.96
N ASP A 105 -19.27 -1.62 -0.95
CA ASP A 105 -19.89 -0.49 -0.24
C ASP A 105 -19.47 0.82 -0.90
N GLY A 106 -20.46 1.67 -1.24
CA GLY A 106 -20.27 2.97 -1.92
C GLY A 106 -19.60 4.06 -1.07
N GLU A 107 -18.60 3.68 -0.29
CA GLU A 107 -17.66 4.59 0.35
C GLU A 107 -16.58 4.94 -0.66
N GLU A 108 -16.77 6.11 -1.28
CA GLU A 108 -15.82 6.72 -2.18
C GLU A 108 -15.10 7.86 -1.47
N ASP A 109 -13.83 8.02 -1.77
CA ASP A 109 -13.00 9.15 -1.35
C ASP A 109 -12.97 9.41 0.17
N ILE A 110 -12.89 8.36 0.99
CA ILE A 110 -12.87 8.51 2.45
C ILE A 110 -11.49 9.00 2.90
N PRO A 111 -11.39 10.16 3.60
CA PRO A 111 -10.10 10.73 3.98
C PRO A 111 -9.40 9.90 5.06
N HIS A 112 -8.13 9.56 4.82
CA HIS A 112 -7.25 8.86 5.72
C HIS A 112 -5.98 9.69 5.98
N THR A 113 -5.79 10.10 7.24
CA THR A 113 -4.58 10.82 7.67
C THR A 113 -3.49 9.84 8.04
N TYR A 114 -2.27 10.07 7.56
CA TYR A 114 -1.07 9.37 8.01
C TYR A 114 -0.02 10.37 8.47
N TYR A 115 0.96 9.87 9.24
CA TYR A 115 2.01 10.69 9.84
C TYR A 115 3.38 10.15 9.45
N TYR A 116 4.35 11.04 9.28
CA TYR A 116 5.70 10.70 8.90
C TYR A 116 6.74 11.53 9.65
N LEU A 117 7.92 10.94 9.84
CA LEU A 117 9.08 11.52 10.50
C LEU A 117 10.29 11.34 9.59
N VAL A 118 10.88 12.43 9.14
CA VAL A 118 12.17 12.44 8.46
C VAL A 118 13.28 12.60 9.50
N ALA A 119 13.88 11.50 9.92
CA ALA A 119 14.99 11.50 10.89
C ALA A 119 16.33 11.90 10.23
N ARG A 120 16.47 11.59 8.94
CA ARG A 120 17.57 12.03 8.07
C ARG A 120 17.03 12.23 6.66
N GLU A 121 17.31 13.40 6.07
CA GLU A 121 16.71 13.83 4.80
C GLU A 121 17.10 12.97 3.59
N GLY A 122 18.35 12.52 3.52
CA GLY A 122 18.94 12.00 2.29
C GLY A 122 19.42 13.11 1.34
N VAL A 123 20.19 12.74 0.31
CA VAL A 123 20.80 13.70 -0.64
C VAL A 123 20.39 13.52 -2.10
N GLY A 124 19.73 12.41 -2.44
CA GLY A 124 19.30 12.05 -3.78
C GLY A 124 17.93 12.61 -4.17
N ALA A 125 17.19 11.95 -5.04
CA ALA A 125 15.84 12.40 -5.43
C ALA A 125 14.76 11.76 -4.55
N TYR A 126 13.54 12.26 -4.66
CA TYR A 126 12.36 11.59 -4.12
C TYR A 126 11.87 10.56 -5.15
N PRO A 127 11.48 9.35 -4.72
CA PRO A 127 10.69 8.45 -5.57
C PRO A 127 9.26 8.98 -5.70
N SER A 128 8.59 8.57 -6.77
CA SER A 128 7.13 8.60 -6.86
C SER A 128 6.49 7.42 -6.12
N GLU A 129 5.17 7.42 -6.01
CA GLU A 129 4.34 6.31 -5.55
C GLU A 129 4.34 5.10 -6.50
N ALA A 130 4.75 5.28 -7.76
CA ALA A 130 4.79 4.23 -8.76
C ALA A 130 6.19 3.58 -8.90
N ASP A 131 7.23 4.23 -8.40
CA ASP A 131 8.62 3.81 -8.60
C ASP A 131 8.99 2.54 -7.82
N SER A 132 10.04 1.86 -8.25
CA SER A 132 10.70 0.84 -7.43
C SER A 132 11.69 1.50 -6.47
N THR A 133 11.69 1.12 -5.19
CA THR A 133 12.60 1.64 -4.16
C THR A 133 13.49 0.54 -3.57
N PHE A 134 14.78 0.85 -3.38
CA PHE A 134 15.75 -0.03 -2.73
C PHE A 134 15.93 0.40 -1.27
N VAL A 135 15.42 -0.40 -0.35
CA VAL A 135 15.16 0.02 1.03
C VAL A 135 15.46 -1.10 2.04
N ARG A 136 15.92 -0.72 3.22
CA ARG A 136 15.77 -1.55 4.42
C ARG A 136 14.59 -1.04 5.21
N TYR A 137 13.81 -1.95 5.76
CA TYR A 137 12.62 -1.59 6.51
C TYR A 137 12.37 -2.53 7.67
N GLN A 138 11.52 -2.06 8.59
CA GLN A 138 10.88 -2.89 9.60
C GLN A 138 9.44 -2.43 9.78
N GLY A 139 8.51 -3.37 9.64
CA GLY A 139 7.08 -3.17 9.90
C GLY A 139 6.71 -3.63 11.31
N ILE A 140 6.07 -2.75 12.08
CA ILE A 140 5.59 -3.02 13.44
C ILE A 140 4.13 -2.56 13.63
N THR A 141 3.40 -3.22 14.53
CA THR A 141 2.09 -2.75 15.02
C THR A 141 2.24 -1.74 16.17
N LEU A 142 1.16 -1.06 16.57
CA LEU A 142 1.18 -0.05 17.66
C LEU A 142 1.65 -0.62 19.01
N ASP A 143 1.50 -1.94 19.25
CA ASP A 143 2.07 -2.64 20.40
C ASP A 143 3.58 -2.93 20.27
N ARG A 144 4.23 -2.38 19.24
CA ARG A 144 5.64 -2.54 18.84
C ARG A 144 6.04 -3.97 18.49
N ARG A 145 5.09 -4.84 18.14
CA ARG A 145 5.40 -6.17 17.61
C ARG A 145 5.83 -6.09 16.15
N VAL A 146 7.01 -6.60 15.85
CA VAL A 146 7.50 -6.77 14.48
C VAL A 146 6.68 -7.84 13.77
N PHE A 147 6.13 -7.51 12.60
CA PHE A 147 5.45 -8.47 11.72
C PHE A 147 6.26 -8.79 10.46
N ASP A 148 7.11 -7.87 10.01
CA ASP A 148 7.96 -8.05 8.83
C ASP A 148 9.20 -7.14 8.86
N GLY A 149 10.22 -7.43 8.05
CA GLY A 149 11.36 -6.54 7.88
C GLY A 149 12.57 -7.14 7.16
N ALA A 150 13.30 -6.26 6.47
CA ALA A 150 14.59 -6.52 5.85
C ALA A 150 15.62 -5.52 6.38
N THR A 151 16.14 -5.75 7.60
CA THR A 151 16.99 -4.77 8.30
C THR A 151 18.48 -4.89 7.97
N GLU A 152 18.93 -6.05 7.50
CA GLU A 152 20.36 -6.32 7.25
C GLU A 152 20.73 -6.16 5.78
N THR A 153 19.82 -6.54 4.89
CA THR A 153 20.00 -6.47 3.43
C THR A 153 18.83 -5.70 2.85
N ALA A 154 19.12 -4.62 2.12
CA ALA A 154 18.09 -3.87 1.42
C ALA A 154 17.46 -4.72 0.32
N ILE A 155 16.18 -4.51 0.07
CA ILE A 155 15.42 -5.17 -0.98
C ILE A 155 14.74 -4.13 -1.87
N TRP A 156 14.35 -4.54 -3.07
CA TRP A 156 13.52 -3.73 -3.94
C TRP A 156 12.05 -3.93 -3.58
N PHE A 157 11.35 -2.83 -3.35
CA PHE A 157 9.89 -2.77 -3.35
C PHE A 157 9.42 -2.04 -4.58
N ASP A 158 8.52 -2.67 -5.31
CA ASP A 158 7.75 -2.03 -6.35
C ASP A 158 6.60 -1.26 -5.67
N LEU A 159 6.68 0.07 -5.65
CA LEU A 159 5.69 0.88 -4.93
C LEU A 159 4.35 0.89 -5.65
N ALA A 160 4.27 0.61 -6.96
CA ALA A 160 3.00 0.44 -7.65
C ALA A 160 2.33 -0.86 -7.22
N GLN A 161 3.05 -1.99 -7.29
CA GLN A 161 2.47 -3.31 -7.01
C GLN A 161 1.98 -3.47 -5.57
N ILE A 162 2.66 -2.91 -4.57
CA ILE A 162 2.23 -3.06 -3.18
C ILE A 162 0.93 -2.30 -2.84
N GLN A 163 0.47 -1.43 -3.74
CA GLN A 163 -0.84 -0.77 -3.64
C GLN A 163 -1.97 -1.70 -4.09
N ALA A 164 -1.65 -2.78 -4.83
CA ALA A 164 -2.63 -3.59 -5.53
C ALA A 164 -3.82 -3.95 -4.64
N PRO A 165 -5.03 -4.00 -5.22
CA PRO A 165 -6.20 -4.45 -4.51
C PRO A 165 -5.91 -5.79 -3.81
N LEU A 166 -6.28 -5.88 -2.53
CA LEU A 166 -6.02 -7.02 -1.63
C LEU A 166 -4.57 -7.18 -1.10
N GLU A 167 -3.57 -6.48 -1.64
CA GLU A 167 -2.27 -6.32 -0.96
C GLU A 167 -2.38 -5.25 0.12
N GLY A 168 -2.91 -4.08 -0.25
CA GLY A 168 -3.36 -3.03 0.67
C GLY A 168 -2.26 -2.16 1.28
N PHE A 169 -1.00 -2.22 0.84
CA PHE A 169 0.09 -1.46 1.46
C PHE A 169 0.33 -0.08 0.81
N ARG A 170 -0.71 0.57 0.28
CA ARG A 170 -0.64 1.92 -0.31
C ARG A 170 -0.02 2.96 0.65
N GLY A 171 -0.24 2.81 1.95
CA GLY A 171 0.38 3.61 3.00
C GLY A 171 1.92 3.57 2.99
N PHE A 172 2.51 2.48 2.51
CA PHE A 172 3.95 2.37 2.28
C PHE A 172 4.35 3.20 1.05
N SER A 173 3.63 3.09 -0.06
CA SER A 173 3.90 3.86 -1.29
C SER A 173 3.84 5.36 -1.05
N VAL A 174 2.75 5.87 -0.48
CA VAL A 174 2.60 7.31 -0.18
C VAL A 174 3.52 7.77 0.95
N GLY A 175 3.88 6.87 1.87
CA GLY A 175 4.85 7.14 2.93
C GLY A 175 6.27 7.35 2.39
N MET A 176 6.67 6.57 1.37
CA MET A 176 8.02 6.59 0.82
C MET A 176 8.38 7.87 0.07
N GLN A 177 7.39 8.58 -0.49
CA GLN A 177 7.56 9.85 -1.20
C GLN A 177 8.15 10.97 -0.33
N HIS A 178 8.09 10.84 1.01
CA HIS A 178 8.61 11.85 1.94
C HIS A 178 10.12 11.73 2.19
N PHE A 179 10.80 10.73 1.62
CA PHE A 179 12.22 10.50 1.85
C PHE A 179 13.02 10.61 0.56
N ARG A 180 14.23 11.17 0.66
CA ARG A 180 15.17 11.21 -0.46
C ARG A 180 16.08 10.01 -0.41
N THR A 181 16.49 9.54 -1.59
CA THR A 181 17.49 8.48 -1.70
C THR A 181 18.88 8.93 -1.22
N GLY A 182 19.80 7.98 -1.19
CA GLY A 182 21.20 8.28 -0.94
C GLY A 182 21.92 8.92 -2.11
N GLY A 183 23.22 9.14 -1.89
CA GLY A 183 24.13 9.58 -2.92
C GLY A 183 24.39 8.51 -3.98
N ALA A 184 25.29 8.83 -4.92
CA ALA A 184 25.67 7.89 -5.95
C ALA A 184 26.24 6.59 -5.34
N PRO A 185 25.93 5.40 -5.91
CA PRO A 185 26.42 4.13 -5.41
C PRO A 185 27.94 4.06 -5.50
N ILE A 186 28.56 3.59 -4.42
CA ILE A 186 29.99 3.34 -4.29
C ILE A 186 30.23 1.87 -4.62
N ILE A 187 30.92 1.60 -5.73
CA ILE A 187 31.20 0.23 -6.18
C ILE A 187 32.42 -0.33 -5.44
N ASN A 188 32.23 -1.47 -4.77
CA ASN A 188 33.27 -2.15 -4.01
C ASN A 188 34.11 -3.08 -4.91
N PRO A 189 35.38 -3.39 -4.53
CA PRO A 189 36.24 -4.27 -5.31
C PRO A 189 35.72 -5.71 -5.51
N ASP A 190 34.77 -6.15 -4.69
CA ASP A 190 34.15 -7.48 -4.76
C ASP A 190 32.89 -7.52 -5.66
N GLY A 191 32.54 -6.39 -6.29
CA GLY A 191 31.36 -6.26 -7.15
C GLY A 191 30.07 -5.92 -6.41
N THR A 192 30.11 -5.76 -5.10
CA THR A 192 28.99 -5.19 -4.33
C THR A 192 28.97 -3.66 -4.45
N PHE A 193 27.92 -3.02 -3.94
CA PHE A 193 27.87 -1.57 -3.81
C PHE A 193 27.42 -1.16 -2.42
N SER A 194 27.76 0.06 -2.02
CA SER A 194 27.22 0.73 -0.85
C SER A 194 26.66 2.08 -1.23
N VAL A 195 25.71 2.58 -0.46
CA VAL A 195 25.13 3.90 -0.62
C VAL A 195 25.29 4.67 0.69
N GLU A 196 25.83 5.87 0.60
CA GLU A 196 25.97 6.80 1.72
C GLU A 196 24.90 7.89 1.63
N ASP A 197 24.70 8.65 2.71
CA ASP A 197 23.79 9.81 2.71
C ASP A 197 22.35 9.53 2.29
N TYR A 198 21.88 8.32 2.60
CA TYR A 198 20.50 7.89 2.41
C TYR A 198 19.52 8.50 3.42
N GLY A 199 18.27 8.63 2.99
CA GLY A 199 17.16 9.06 3.85
C GLY A 199 16.82 8.00 4.89
N VAL A 200 16.48 8.45 6.09
CA VAL A 200 16.02 7.60 7.19
C VAL A 200 14.76 8.21 7.77
N GLY A 201 13.74 7.39 7.96
CA GLY A 201 12.51 7.88 8.54
C GLY A 201 11.56 6.80 8.99
N MET A 202 10.40 7.27 9.41
CA MET A 202 9.30 6.45 9.89
C MET A 202 8.00 7.02 9.36
N PHE A 203 7.04 6.15 9.05
CA PHE A 203 5.67 6.55 8.79
C PHE A 203 4.70 5.59 9.49
N ILE A 204 3.55 6.13 9.87
CA ILE A 204 2.47 5.45 10.58
C ILE A 204 1.15 5.81 9.90
N PHE A 205 0.38 4.79 9.55
CA PHE A 205 -0.85 4.96 8.77
C PHE A 205 -1.99 4.06 9.26
N PRO A 206 -3.25 4.51 9.08
CA PRO A 206 -4.44 3.76 9.43
C PRO A 206 -4.57 2.49 8.59
N SER A 207 -5.35 1.54 9.06
CA SER A 207 -5.55 0.26 8.38
C SER A 207 -6.16 0.37 6.99
N GLY A 208 -6.90 1.43 6.68
CA GLY A 208 -7.38 1.74 5.32
C GLY A 208 -6.28 2.13 4.32
N LEU A 209 -5.04 2.33 4.77
CA LEU A 209 -3.84 2.42 3.93
C LEU A 209 -2.93 1.19 4.09
N GLY A 210 -3.45 0.17 4.76
CA GLY A 210 -2.81 -1.11 5.05
C GLY A 210 -3.73 -2.26 4.68
N SER A 211 -3.59 -3.40 5.36
CA SER A 211 -4.40 -4.59 5.07
C SER A 211 -5.89 -4.48 5.46
N PHE A 212 -6.39 -3.32 5.90
CA PHE A 212 -7.77 -3.01 6.32
C PHE A 212 -8.54 -4.18 6.94
N ASN A 213 -9.37 -4.87 6.17
CA ASN A 213 -10.23 -5.97 6.60
C ASN A 213 -9.62 -7.37 6.41
N SER A 214 -8.36 -7.46 5.98
CA SER A 214 -7.62 -8.70 5.74
C SER A 214 -6.64 -9.01 6.86
N PHE A 215 -6.55 -10.30 7.20
CA PHE A 215 -5.52 -10.81 8.09
C PHE A 215 -4.31 -11.26 7.26
N PHE A 216 -3.21 -10.52 7.35
CA PHE A 216 -2.00 -10.78 6.58
C PHE A 216 -0.77 -10.85 7.49
N GLY A 217 0.06 -11.90 7.39
CA GLY A 217 1.35 -11.94 8.09
C GLY A 217 1.30 -11.79 9.63
N GLY A 218 0.16 -12.02 10.27
CA GLY A 218 -0.01 -11.75 11.71
C GLY A 218 -0.35 -10.29 12.05
N ILE A 219 -0.71 -9.48 11.05
CA ILE A 219 -1.34 -8.16 11.21
C ILE A 219 -2.83 -8.38 11.52
N PRO A 220 -3.34 -7.90 12.66
CA PRO A 220 -4.78 -7.94 12.95
C PRO A 220 -5.57 -7.09 11.93
N GLN A 221 -6.80 -7.49 11.65
CA GLN A 221 -7.72 -6.64 10.89
C GLN A 221 -7.90 -5.29 11.60
N TYR A 222 -8.02 -4.24 10.80
CA TYR A 222 -8.25 -2.85 11.20
C TYR A 222 -7.13 -2.25 12.06
N ALA A 223 -5.93 -2.83 12.03
CA ALA A 223 -4.80 -2.36 12.80
C ALA A 223 -3.98 -1.29 12.05
N PRO A 224 -3.66 -0.15 12.68
CA PRO A 224 -2.66 0.79 12.17
C PRO A 224 -1.27 0.14 12.11
N LEU A 225 -0.48 0.57 11.14
CA LEU A 225 0.86 0.05 10.89
C LEU A 225 1.90 1.15 10.97
N ILE A 226 3.09 0.79 11.46
CA ILE A 226 4.27 1.65 11.49
C ILE A 226 5.35 0.97 10.67
N PHE A 227 6.03 1.75 9.84
CA PHE A 227 7.24 1.35 9.15
C PHE A 227 8.37 2.30 9.50
N THR A 228 9.54 1.74 9.75
CA THR A 228 10.82 2.48 9.73
C THR A 228 11.58 2.09 8.48
N VAL A 229 12.23 3.05 7.82
CA VAL A 229 12.85 2.86 6.51
C VAL A 229 14.22 3.54 6.43
N GLU A 230 15.12 2.91 5.67
CA GLU A 230 16.39 3.45 5.17
C GLU A 230 16.35 3.41 3.63
N LEU A 231 16.15 4.55 2.97
CA LEU A 231 15.93 4.63 1.51
C LEU A 231 17.25 4.87 0.77
N PHE A 232 17.78 3.82 0.14
CA PHE A 232 19.09 3.89 -0.52
C PHE A 232 18.99 4.42 -1.96
N ALA A 233 18.08 3.88 -2.77
CA ALA A 233 17.95 4.22 -4.17
C ALA A 233 16.51 4.03 -4.64
N TYR A 234 16.20 4.53 -5.84
CA TYR A 234 14.96 4.26 -6.52
C TYR A 234 15.23 4.04 -8.01
N ASN A 235 14.26 3.47 -8.70
CA ASN A 235 14.23 3.31 -10.13
C ASN A 235 12.83 3.66 -10.63
N GLN A 236 12.75 4.59 -11.58
CA GLN A 236 11.50 4.88 -12.27
C GLN A 236 11.03 3.66 -13.05
N THR A 237 9.72 3.42 -13.01
CA THR A 237 9.04 2.26 -13.59
C THR A 237 8.19 2.66 -14.79
N ASP A 238 7.97 1.68 -15.64
CA ASP A 238 7.16 1.64 -16.87
C ASP A 238 6.86 0.14 -16.98
N HIS A 239 5.72 -0.28 -16.41
CA HIS A 239 5.50 -1.69 -16.05
C HIS A 239 5.04 -2.55 -17.24
N ASP A 240 4.27 -1.98 -18.17
CA ASP A 240 3.90 -2.57 -19.45
C ASP A 240 4.98 -2.37 -20.55
N GLY A 241 5.86 -1.37 -20.41
CA GLY A 241 6.95 -1.09 -21.35
C GLY A 241 6.51 -0.32 -22.60
N ASP A 242 5.41 0.42 -22.54
CA ASP A 242 4.87 1.23 -23.63
C ASP A 242 5.62 2.57 -23.80
N GLY A 243 6.40 2.98 -22.79
CA GLY A 243 7.21 4.19 -22.80
C GLY A 243 6.64 5.37 -22.02
N ILE A 244 5.49 5.22 -21.37
CA ILE A 244 4.96 6.14 -20.36
C ILE A 244 5.45 5.66 -18.98
N PRO A 245 6.16 6.50 -18.21
CA PRO A 245 6.47 6.14 -16.83
C PRO A 245 5.19 5.97 -16.03
N SER A 246 5.07 4.90 -15.23
CA SER A 246 3.80 4.55 -14.57
C SER A 246 3.21 5.66 -13.68
N ILE A 247 4.05 6.53 -13.11
CA ILE A 247 3.55 7.71 -12.37
C ILE A 247 2.77 8.71 -13.25
N MET A 248 3.01 8.73 -14.55
CA MET A 248 2.30 9.60 -15.51
C MET A 248 0.94 9.05 -15.90
N GLU A 249 0.62 7.82 -15.48
CA GLU A 249 -0.64 7.13 -15.74
C GLU A 249 -1.59 7.19 -14.54
N ASP A 250 -1.16 7.82 -13.43
CA ASP A 250 -2.07 8.32 -12.39
C ASP A 250 -2.82 9.57 -12.93
N LEU A 251 -3.87 9.33 -13.71
CA LEU A 251 -4.59 10.37 -14.45
C LEU A 251 -5.31 11.35 -13.52
N ASN A 252 -5.78 10.85 -12.37
CA ASN A 252 -6.53 11.64 -11.41
C ASN A 252 -5.65 12.30 -10.33
N GLY A 253 -4.39 11.86 -10.18
CA GLY A 253 -3.39 12.42 -9.27
C GLY A 253 -3.61 12.07 -7.80
N ASN A 254 -4.31 10.97 -7.50
CA ASN A 254 -4.58 10.52 -6.13
C ASN A 254 -3.49 9.56 -5.59
N GLY A 255 -2.53 9.15 -6.42
CA GLY A 255 -1.46 8.24 -6.07
C GLY A 255 -1.92 6.78 -5.90
N PHE A 256 -3.00 6.37 -6.57
CA PHE A 256 -3.51 5.00 -6.61
C PHE A 256 -3.73 4.54 -8.06
N LEU A 257 -2.68 4.01 -8.67
CA LEU A 257 -2.70 3.67 -10.11
C LEU A 257 -3.74 2.62 -10.51
N TYR A 258 -4.33 1.90 -9.56
CA TYR A 258 -5.28 0.82 -9.84
C TYR A 258 -6.71 1.31 -10.11
N ASP A 259 -7.00 2.61 -9.94
CA ASP A 259 -8.29 3.21 -10.30
C ASP A 259 -8.27 4.02 -11.60
N ASP A 260 -7.12 4.12 -12.27
CA ASP A 260 -6.98 4.74 -13.59
C ASP A 260 -6.98 3.63 -14.67
N ASN A 261 -8.11 3.51 -15.35
CA ASN A 261 -8.35 2.57 -16.43
C ASN A 261 -9.24 3.24 -17.49
N THR A 262 -8.69 3.52 -18.67
CA THR A 262 -9.39 4.28 -19.72
C THR A 262 -10.47 3.45 -20.42
N ASP A 263 -10.26 2.15 -20.61
CA ASP A 263 -11.15 1.25 -21.34
C ASP A 263 -12.00 0.34 -20.42
N GLU A 264 -12.13 0.69 -19.14
CA GLU A 264 -12.75 -0.14 -18.08
C GLU A 264 -14.17 -0.59 -18.45
N ASP A 265 -14.90 0.24 -19.20
CA ASP A 265 -16.25 0.00 -19.68
C ASP A 265 -16.31 -1.07 -20.80
N GLU A 266 -15.23 -1.25 -21.56
CA GLU A 266 -15.07 -2.24 -22.63
C GLU A 266 -14.51 -3.57 -22.10
N GLU A 267 -13.73 -3.50 -21.03
CA GLU A 267 -13.15 -4.64 -20.37
C GLU A 267 -14.18 -5.58 -19.72
N THR A 268 -13.89 -6.87 -19.73
CA THR A 268 -14.72 -7.85 -19.01
C THR A 268 -14.30 -7.90 -17.54
N ASN A 269 -15.24 -8.12 -16.61
CA ASN A 269 -14.97 -8.26 -15.16
C ASN A 269 -13.87 -9.29 -14.77
N THR A 270 -13.32 -10.07 -15.71
CA THR A 270 -12.23 -11.03 -15.49
C THR A 270 -10.85 -10.52 -15.87
N LEU A 271 -10.76 -9.38 -16.58
CA LEU A 271 -9.53 -8.73 -17.02
C LEU A 271 -9.79 -7.24 -16.83
N ARG A 272 -9.49 -6.73 -15.63
CA ARG A 272 -9.44 -5.28 -15.40
C ARG A 272 -7.98 -4.90 -15.28
N ILE A 273 -7.47 -4.17 -16.25
CA ILE A 273 -6.07 -3.81 -16.35
C ILE A 273 -6.00 -2.28 -16.30
N SER A 274 -5.41 -1.75 -15.24
CA SER A 274 -5.18 -0.31 -15.16
C SER A 274 -4.13 0.12 -16.17
N ASN A 275 -4.17 1.37 -16.64
CA ASN A 275 -3.33 1.86 -17.74
C ASN A 275 -1.86 1.45 -17.57
N PHE A 276 -1.31 1.65 -16.36
CA PHE A 276 0.09 1.31 -16.07
C PHE A 276 0.48 -0.17 -16.17
N LEU A 277 -0.46 -1.06 -16.49
CA LEU A 277 -0.27 -2.48 -16.73
C LEU A 277 -0.80 -2.92 -18.10
N ASP A 278 -1.36 -1.99 -18.88
CA ASP A 278 -1.89 -2.19 -20.22
C ASP A 278 -0.92 -1.62 -21.25
N PHE A 279 -0.86 -2.22 -22.44
CA PHE A 279 0.02 -1.75 -23.52
C PHE A 279 -0.73 -0.95 -24.60
N ASP A 280 -2.05 -0.89 -24.47
CA ASP A 280 -3.06 -0.33 -25.37
C ASP A 280 -4.18 0.23 -24.48
N ASP A 281 -3.89 1.36 -23.82
CA ASP A 281 -4.63 1.93 -22.69
C ASP A 281 -6.11 2.18 -22.99
N ASP A 282 -6.45 2.54 -24.22
CA ASP A 282 -7.81 2.79 -24.68
C ASP A 282 -8.40 1.66 -25.53
N ASN A 283 -7.60 0.63 -25.80
CA ASN A 283 -7.97 -0.62 -26.48
C ASN A 283 -8.51 -0.39 -27.90
N ASP A 284 -8.01 0.62 -28.60
CA ASP A 284 -8.37 0.94 -29.97
C ASP A 284 -7.69 0.02 -31.01
N GLY A 285 -6.68 -0.73 -30.56
CA GLY A 285 -5.88 -1.66 -31.35
C GLY A 285 -4.54 -1.11 -31.84
N THR A 286 -4.22 0.13 -31.51
CA THR A 286 -2.93 0.79 -31.68
C THR A 286 -2.21 0.80 -30.33
N PRO A 287 -1.00 0.22 -30.20
CA PRO A 287 -0.30 0.27 -28.92
C PRO A 287 -0.01 1.70 -28.47
N THR A 288 -0.19 2.01 -27.19
CA THR A 288 0.07 3.33 -26.56
C THR A 288 1.39 3.95 -27.03
N ARG A 289 2.43 3.11 -27.12
CA ARG A 289 3.76 3.48 -27.60
C ARG A 289 3.81 4.13 -28.98
N ASP A 290 2.95 3.68 -29.89
CA ASP A 290 2.91 4.15 -31.28
C ASP A 290 2.15 5.49 -31.40
N GLU A 291 1.45 5.90 -30.34
CA GLU A 291 0.60 7.09 -30.27
C GLU A 291 1.28 8.27 -29.56
N ILE A 292 2.38 8.01 -28.86
CA ILE A 292 3.21 9.04 -28.23
C ILE A 292 4.47 9.37 -29.05
N ASP A 293 5.00 10.57 -28.82
CA ASP A 293 6.33 10.97 -29.25
C ASP A 293 7.30 11.04 -28.06
N PHE A 294 8.58 11.29 -28.31
CA PHE A 294 9.58 11.52 -27.26
C PHE A 294 10.35 12.81 -27.53
N ASP A 295 10.64 13.56 -26.46
CA ASP A 295 11.49 14.75 -26.53
C ASP A 295 12.99 14.39 -26.67
N GLY A 296 13.87 15.39 -26.64
CA GLY A 296 15.31 15.19 -26.79
C GLY A 296 15.98 14.50 -25.59
N GLU A 297 15.28 14.45 -24.46
CA GLU A 297 15.69 13.87 -23.19
C GLU A 297 15.10 12.46 -22.98
N GLY A 298 14.15 12.05 -23.84
CA GLY A 298 13.49 10.76 -23.80
C GLY A 298 12.22 10.74 -22.95
N ASN A 299 11.65 11.90 -22.60
CA ASN A 299 10.35 11.97 -21.92
C ASN A 299 9.23 11.85 -22.96
N PRO A 300 8.10 11.19 -22.62
CA PRO A 300 6.96 11.08 -23.53
C PRO A 300 6.33 12.46 -23.81
N VAL A 301 5.88 12.64 -25.04
CA VAL A 301 5.14 13.79 -25.54
C VAL A 301 3.82 13.28 -26.10
N PHE A 302 2.72 13.61 -25.44
CA PHE A 302 1.40 13.14 -25.79
C PHE A 302 0.83 13.88 -27.00
N ARG A 303 0.24 13.12 -27.93
CA ARG A 303 -0.46 13.62 -29.12
C ARG A 303 -1.93 13.82 -28.79
N ASP A 304 -2.56 14.76 -29.50
CA ASP A 304 -3.99 15.02 -29.54
C ASP A 304 -4.29 15.36 -31.01
N THR A 305 -4.51 14.32 -31.80
CA THR A 305 -4.52 14.37 -33.26
C THR A 305 -5.81 15.01 -33.78
N ASP A 306 -6.94 14.79 -33.12
CA ASP A 306 -8.24 15.31 -33.52
C ASP A 306 -8.60 16.66 -32.87
N GLY A 307 -7.89 17.03 -31.79
CA GLY A 307 -7.96 18.32 -31.11
C GLY A 307 -9.13 18.44 -30.13
N ASP A 308 -9.67 17.33 -29.63
CA ASP A 308 -10.80 17.31 -28.69
C ASP A 308 -10.39 17.49 -27.22
N GLY A 309 -9.10 17.33 -26.92
CA GLY A 309 -8.50 17.51 -25.61
C GLY A 309 -8.27 16.23 -24.80
N VAL A 310 -8.58 15.05 -25.36
CA VAL A 310 -8.09 13.75 -24.91
C VAL A 310 -6.81 13.43 -25.70
N PHE A 311 -5.84 12.76 -25.07
CA PHE A 311 -4.63 12.38 -25.77
C PHE A 311 -4.84 11.07 -26.52
N ASP A 312 -4.17 10.89 -27.66
CA ASP A 312 -4.37 9.74 -28.57
C ASP A 312 -4.37 8.40 -27.81
N HIS A 313 -3.34 8.13 -26.99
CA HIS A 313 -3.28 6.91 -26.14
C HIS A 313 -4.40 6.71 -25.11
N LEU A 314 -5.32 7.67 -24.96
CA LEU A 314 -6.46 7.59 -24.05
C LEU A 314 -7.78 7.81 -24.83
N ASP A 315 -7.74 7.84 -26.16
CA ASP A 315 -8.84 8.22 -27.04
C ASP A 315 -9.12 7.18 -28.15
N PRO A 316 -10.08 6.28 -27.92
CA PRO A 316 -10.33 5.16 -28.83
C PRO A 316 -10.93 5.58 -30.19
N ASP A 317 -11.32 6.85 -30.34
CA ASP A 317 -11.88 7.40 -31.57
C ASP A 317 -10.80 8.00 -32.51
N THR A 318 -9.52 8.01 -32.11
CA THR A 318 -8.42 8.71 -32.80
C THR A 318 -7.50 7.76 -33.59
N ASN A 319 -7.98 7.34 -34.78
CA ASN A 319 -7.21 6.54 -35.78
C ASN A 319 -6.95 7.26 -37.12
#